data_AF-A0AAJ8LJC1-F1
#
_entry.id   AF-A0AAJ8LJC1-F1
#
_cell.length_a   1.000
_cell.length_b   1.000
_cell.length_c   1.000
_cell.angle_alpha   90.00
_cell.angle_beta   90.00
_cell.angle_gamma   90.00
#
_symmetry.space_group_name_H-M   'P 1'
#
loop_
_entity.id
_entity.type
_entity.pdbx_description
1 polymer ?
#
loop_
_entity_poly.entity_id
_entity_poly.type
_entity_poly.pdbx_seq_one_letter_code
_entity_poly.pdbx_strand_id
1 'polypeptide(L)'
;MRLLTLAFPILLGSSHVLSTPTQRPFAATAAYEQDRPHLIGPNDSRKLDDEAIIDWVPAPPQGMKLYPLHISGKEDERVNLMFFADGYTFDEEAKFVHDATKLKDDIVSPKGAMFHVAHLLNIWATFVPSNISGIGTQSTSLPGAAFGLYRPGAELRGVYVERKRKARAACTYFREESDEGGCDQPILLGNDPLYGGLGGEFTVITASKLNGPLVLRHELGHSLIPVGEEYEGGFAYFGANSDTIDRVNDLKWKDFLTNSDEVRVEDAKVPLQFYPWHDLDNSSYVISFNSTNTSKGQYPTALLRASLSSIPFASHISITLNGNSLDLSDGFPSAWKGSKDRRWLEVPLERGLSEGESTVKVELTKKGRKEVAGQGGKMITSLEIVEYGGEGRFNQTEGFVGAFPTYAMDGSVTLRPTNEACLMRKVNHPTFCPVCAHALKTSLEGRIVKKRGGL
;
A
#
# COMPACT_ATOMS: atom_id res chain seq x y z
N MET A 1 9.51 38.59 68.87
CA MET A 1 8.85 38.30 67.57
C MET A 1 9.52 39.15 66.50
N ARG A 2 10.42 38.53 65.74
CA ARG A 2 11.25 39.16 64.69
C ARG A 2 10.65 38.79 63.33
N LEU A 3 10.43 39.77 62.46
CA LEU A 3 10.56 39.58 61.01
C LEU A 3 11.77 40.41 60.57
N LEU A 4 12.83 39.74 60.15
CA LEU A 4 13.97 40.33 59.48
C LEU A 4 13.78 40.21 57.97
N THR A 5 13.72 41.35 57.31
CA THR A 5 14.18 41.58 55.94
C THR A 5 15.69 41.36 55.89
N LEU A 6 16.19 40.65 54.86
CA LEU A 6 17.60 40.64 54.50
C LEU A 6 17.76 40.57 52.98
N ALA A 7 18.62 41.46 52.50
CA ALA A 7 18.96 41.74 51.12
C ALA A 7 20.24 41.00 50.68
N PHE A 8 20.70 41.37 49.46
CA PHE A 8 22.02 41.18 48.81
C PHE A 8 22.16 40.00 47.83
N PRO A 9 23.07 40.06 46.82
CA PRO A 9 23.35 41.15 45.87
C PRO A 9 23.65 40.67 44.42
N ILE A 10 23.91 41.66 43.55
CA ILE A 10 24.43 41.52 42.17
C ILE A 10 25.93 41.15 42.20
N LEU A 11 26.35 40.23 41.32
CA LEU A 11 27.73 40.10 40.86
C LEU A 11 27.76 39.74 39.36
N LEU A 12 28.47 40.58 38.59
CA LEU A 12 28.80 40.38 37.19
C LEU A 12 29.86 39.29 37.01
N GLY A 13 29.81 38.56 35.89
CA GLY A 13 31.02 37.99 35.30
C GLY A 13 30.83 36.76 34.41
N SER A 14 31.31 36.92 33.17
CA SER A 14 31.86 35.87 32.28
C SER A 14 30.91 35.24 31.26
N SER A 15 31.08 35.75 30.05
CA SER A 15 30.68 35.20 28.75
C SER A 15 31.22 33.78 28.54
N HIS A 16 30.30 32.82 28.36
CA HIS A 16 30.59 31.54 27.75
C HIS A 16 29.68 31.34 26.54
N VAL A 17 30.34 31.21 25.39
CA VAL A 17 29.77 30.81 24.10
C VAL A 17 29.25 29.39 24.26
N LEU A 18 27.92 29.23 24.32
CA LEU A 18 27.26 27.94 24.22
C LEU A 18 27.19 27.55 22.74
N SER A 19 28.04 26.62 22.35
CA SER A 19 27.89 25.85 21.13
C SER A 19 26.58 25.07 21.20
N THR A 20 25.73 25.25 20.20
CA THR A 20 24.50 24.46 20.03
C THR A 20 24.89 23.03 19.63
N PRO A 21 24.41 22.00 20.34
CA PRO A 21 24.64 20.63 19.90
C PRO A 21 23.76 20.36 18.67
N THR A 22 24.39 20.00 17.57
CA THR A 22 23.77 19.37 16.40
C THR A 22 22.89 18.20 16.87
N GLN A 23 21.56 18.38 16.79
CA GLN A 23 20.61 17.29 16.99
C GLN A 23 20.77 16.31 15.82
N ARG A 24 21.34 15.14 16.10
CA ARG A 24 21.12 13.95 15.27
C ARG A 24 19.63 13.62 15.34
N PRO A 25 18.97 13.23 14.24
CA PRO A 25 17.56 12.87 14.29
C PRO A 25 17.43 11.66 15.22
N PHE A 26 16.69 11.85 16.30
CA PHE A 26 16.34 10.81 17.24
C PHE A 26 15.53 9.75 16.48
N ALA A 27 16.01 8.52 16.55
CA ALA A 27 15.42 7.37 15.91
C ALA A 27 13.96 7.17 16.37
N ALA A 28 13.07 7.02 15.41
CA ALA A 28 11.67 6.64 15.59
C ALA A 28 11.55 5.15 15.96
N THR A 29 12.19 4.70 17.05
CA THR A 29 12.23 3.28 17.41
C THR A 29 10.94 2.79 18.07
N ALA A 30 10.16 3.65 18.74
CA ALA A 30 9.01 3.20 19.54
C ALA A 30 7.72 2.92 18.73
N ALA A 31 7.53 3.53 17.56
CA ALA A 31 6.40 3.24 16.68
C ALA A 31 6.68 2.12 15.66
N TYR A 32 7.94 1.68 15.56
CA TYR A 32 8.44 0.88 14.45
C TYR A 32 8.54 -0.63 14.78
N GLU A 33 8.51 -0.99 16.06
CA GLU A 33 8.69 -2.38 16.49
C GLU A 33 7.38 -3.20 16.46
N GLN A 34 6.21 -2.54 16.36
CA GLN A 34 4.91 -3.20 16.21
C GLN A 34 4.58 -3.63 14.77
N ASP A 35 5.41 -3.30 13.79
CA ASP A 35 4.98 -3.19 12.38
C ASP A 35 5.85 -3.97 11.38
N ARG A 36 6.52 -5.05 11.81
CA ARG A 36 7.06 -6.05 10.87
C ARG A 36 5.94 -6.99 10.43
N PRO A 37 5.39 -6.89 9.21
CA PRO A 37 4.73 -8.04 8.62
C PRO A 37 5.79 -9.14 8.47
N HIS A 38 5.52 -10.32 9.04
CA HIS A 38 6.29 -11.52 8.75
C HIS A 38 6.07 -11.91 7.28
N LEU A 39 6.76 -11.23 6.36
CA LEU A 39 7.06 -11.79 5.06
C LEU A 39 8.13 -12.86 5.32
N ILE A 40 7.68 -14.10 5.42
CA ILE A 40 8.53 -15.25 5.65
C ILE A 40 9.44 -15.40 4.44
N GLY A 41 10.70 -14.99 4.59
CA GLY A 41 11.75 -15.32 3.64
C GLY A 41 11.98 -16.84 3.61
N PRO A 42 12.43 -17.42 2.48
CA PRO A 42 12.42 -18.86 2.23
C PRO A 42 13.44 -19.69 3.04
N ASN A 43 13.94 -19.24 4.19
CA ASN A 43 15.06 -19.90 4.87
C ASN A 43 15.11 -19.75 6.41
N ASP A 44 13.98 -19.93 7.10
CA ASP A 44 13.98 -20.07 8.58
C ASP A 44 13.74 -21.53 8.99
N SER A 45 14.83 -22.29 9.15
CA SER A 45 14.82 -23.69 9.57
C SER A 45 14.91 -23.83 11.09
N ARG A 46 14.02 -23.17 11.84
CA ARG A 46 13.87 -23.42 13.27
C ARG A 46 12.93 -24.62 13.48
N LYS A 47 13.55 -25.77 13.76
CA LYS A 47 12.87 -26.96 14.31
C LYS A 47 12.14 -26.53 15.60
N LEU A 48 10.81 -26.51 15.54
CA LEU A 48 9.95 -26.48 16.70
C LEU A 48 9.80 -27.92 17.17
N ASP A 49 10.01 -28.14 18.47
CA ASP A 49 9.95 -29.47 19.08
C ASP A 49 8.54 -30.07 18.95
N ASP A 50 8.48 -31.23 18.30
CA ASP A 50 7.29 -32.02 18.00
C ASP A 50 6.77 -32.77 19.23
N GLU A 51 6.04 -32.09 20.12
CA GLU A 51 5.14 -32.74 21.08
C GLU A 51 3.68 -32.30 20.86
N ALA A 52 2.99 -33.09 20.03
CA ALA A 52 1.55 -33.37 20.01
C ALA A 52 0.59 -32.20 20.35
N ILE A 53 0.48 -31.23 19.44
CA ILE A 53 -0.78 -30.49 19.27
C ILE A 53 -1.65 -31.34 18.34
N ILE A 54 -2.75 -31.88 18.85
CA ILE A 54 -3.80 -32.46 17.99
C ILE A 54 -4.22 -31.35 17.02
N ASP A 55 -3.92 -31.55 15.75
CA ASP A 55 -4.19 -30.61 14.66
C ASP A 55 -5.70 -30.56 14.42
N TRP A 56 -6.42 -29.83 15.28
CA TRP A 56 -7.84 -29.59 15.10
C TRP A 56 -8.00 -28.64 13.92
N VAL A 57 -8.22 -29.22 12.74
CA VAL A 57 -8.70 -28.50 11.57
C VAL A 57 -10.09 -27.97 11.92
N PRO A 58 -10.30 -26.63 11.97
CA PRO A 58 -11.62 -26.10 12.26
C PRO A 58 -12.61 -26.53 11.20
N ALA A 59 -13.82 -26.90 11.60
CA ALA A 59 -14.90 -27.06 10.63
C ALA A 59 -15.12 -25.74 9.85
N PRO A 60 -15.47 -25.82 8.55
CA PRO A 60 -15.78 -24.63 7.78
C PRO A 60 -16.98 -23.87 8.39
N PRO A 61 -17.10 -22.56 8.13
CA PRO A 61 -18.26 -21.78 8.58
C PRO A 61 -19.58 -22.43 8.12
N GLN A 62 -20.58 -22.45 8.99
CA GLN A 62 -21.92 -22.91 8.62
C GLN A 62 -22.68 -21.83 7.85
N GLY A 63 -23.64 -22.25 7.01
CA GLY A 63 -24.52 -21.34 6.28
C GLY A 63 -23.85 -20.59 5.14
N MET A 64 -22.70 -21.09 4.65
CA MET A 64 -22.04 -20.54 3.47
C MET A 64 -22.92 -20.69 2.23
N LYS A 65 -22.95 -19.65 1.39
CA LYS A 65 -23.66 -19.67 0.10
C LYS A 65 -22.72 -19.25 -1.01
N LEU A 66 -22.60 -20.07 -2.05
CA LEU A 66 -21.70 -19.87 -3.18
C LEU A 66 -22.40 -19.13 -4.33
N TYR A 67 -21.67 -18.23 -4.99
CA TYR A 67 -22.09 -17.51 -6.19
C TYR A 67 -20.95 -17.54 -7.23
N PRO A 68 -21.19 -18.07 -8.45
CA PRO A 68 -20.25 -17.93 -9.55
C PRO A 68 -20.24 -16.47 -10.04
N LEU A 69 -19.06 -15.86 -10.17
CA LEU A 69 -18.93 -14.48 -10.68
C LEU A 69 -18.27 -14.43 -12.07
N HIS A 70 -17.27 -15.27 -12.31
CA HIS A 70 -16.61 -15.43 -13.61
C HIS A 70 -16.03 -16.84 -13.70
N ILE A 71 -16.65 -17.68 -14.54
CA ILE A 71 -16.22 -19.08 -14.72
C ILE A 71 -15.71 -19.23 -16.15
N SER A 72 -14.42 -19.53 -16.29
CA SER A 72 -13.75 -19.67 -17.59
C SER A 72 -13.34 -21.11 -17.92
N GLY A 73 -13.49 -22.04 -16.98
CA GLY A 73 -13.23 -23.47 -17.15
C GLY A 73 -13.39 -24.24 -15.86
N LYS A 74 -12.99 -25.52 -15.89
CA LYS A 74 -13.00 -26.40 -14.71
C LYS A 74 -12.05 -25.89 -13.64
N GLU A 75 -12.38 -26.20 -12.39
CA GLU A 75 -11.70 -25.75 -11.18
C GLU A 75 -10.23 -26.17 -11.16
N ASP A 76 -9.90 -27.37 -11.66
CA ASP A 76 -8.53 -27.91 -11.73
C ASP A 76 -7.70 -27.35 -12.91
N GLU A 77 -8.37 -26.77 -13.91
CA GLU A 77 -7.74 -26.14 -15.07
C GLU A 77 -7.60 -24.62 -14.93
N ARG A 78 -8.01 -24.04 -13.81
CA ARG A 78 -7.98 -22.59 -13.52
C ARG A 78 -7.39 -22.33 -12.14
N VAL A 79 -6.94 -21.10 -11.94
CA VAL A 79 -6.70 -20.57 -10.59
C VAL A 79 -8.02 -19.97 -10.08
N ASN A 80 -8.47 -20.42 -8.92
CA ASN A 80 -9.75 -20.04 -8.34
C ASN A 80 -9.55 -18.96 -7.27
N LEU A 81 -10.04 -17.76 -7.54
CA LEU A 81 -10.13 -16.67 -6.59
C LEU A 81 -11.49 -16.72 -5.89
N MET A 82 -11.51 -16.67 -4.57
CA MET A 82 -12.76 -16.76 -3.79
C MET A 82 -12.91 -15.56 -2.87
N PHE A 83 -13.88 -14.70 -3.15
CA PHE A 83 -14.30 -13.67 -2.19
C PHE A 83 -15.07 -14.32 -1.03
N PHE A 84 -14.66 -14.08 0.21
CA PHE A 84 -15.41 -14.44 1.40
C PHE A 84 -15.90 -13.18 2.11
N ALA A 85 -17.18 -13.16 2.47
CA ALA A 85 -17.79 -12.04 3.19
C ALA A 85 -17.29 -11.96 4.65
N ASP A 86 -16.88 -10.77 5.11
CA ASP A 86 -16.71 -10.46 6.54
C ASP A 86 -17.46 -9.19 6.92
N GLY A 87 -18.20 -9.22 8.04
CA GLY A 87 -18.97 -8.08 8.50
C GLY A 87 -20.23 -7.80 7.67
N TYR A 88 -20.70 -8.75 6.87
CA TYR A 88 -22.01 -8.68 6.19
C TYR A 88 -23.00 -9.54 6.96
N THR A 89 -24.09 -8.93 7.41
CA THR A 89 -25.20 -9.63 8.06
C THR A 89 -26.04 -10.40 7.05
N PHE A 90 -26.95 -11.27 7.52
CA PHE A 90 -27.88 -12.01 6.66
C PHE A 90 -28.66 -11.11 5.70
N ASP A 91 -29.11 -9.93 6.15
CA ASP A 91 -29.85 -8.96 5.33
C ASP A 91 -28.95 -8.21 4.33
N GLU A 92 -27.62 -8.35 4.46
CA GLU A 92 -26.61 -7.73 3.59
C GLU A 92 -26.01 -8.71 2.57
N GLU A 93 -26.55 -9.93 2.44
CA GLU A 93 -26.10 -10.93 1.45
C GLU A 93 -26.07 -10.37 0.02
N ALA A 94 -27.15 -9.69 -0.40
CA ALA A 94 -27.22 -9.06 -1.72
C ALA A 94 -26.20 -7.92 -1.88
N LYS A 95 -25.89 -7.20 -0.79
CA LYS A 95 -24.86 -6.15 -0.78
C LYS A 95 -23.48 -6.76 -1.00
N PHE A 96 -23.16 -7.85 -0.30
CA PHE A 96 -21.91 -8.57 -0.47
C PHE A 96 -21.71 -9.04 -1.92
N VAL A 97 -22.72 -9.71 -2.50
CA VAL A 97 -22.65 -10.21 -3.88
C VAL A 97 -22.43 -9.06 -4.86
N HIS A 98 -23.10 -7.93 -4.67
CA HIS A 98 -22.91 -6.73 -5.48
C HIS A 98 -21.49 -6.14 -5.36
N ASP A 99 -20.97 -6.03 -4.15
CA ASP A 99 -19.62 -5.50 -3.89
C ASP A 99 -18.55 -6.42 -4.49
N ALA A 100 -18.68 -7.74 -4.30
CA ALA A 100 -17.80 -8.74 -4.93
C ALA A 100 -17.89 -8.73 -6.47
N THR A 101 -19.08 -8.54 -7.04
CA THR A 101 -19.27 -8.46 -8.49
C THR A 101 -18.54 -7.26 -9.10
N LYS A 102 -18.66 -6.07 -8.49
CA LYS A 102 -17.93 -4.88 -8.94
C LYS A 102 -16.42 -5.07 -8.90
N LEU A 103 -15.94 -5.68 -7.82
CA LEU A 103 -14.52 -5.95 -7.63
C LEU A 103 -14.00 -6.97 -8.64
N LYS A 104 -14.78 -8.02 -8.92
CA LYS A 104 -14.51 -8.96 -10.02
C LYS A 104 -14.40 -8.24 -11.36
N ASP A 105 -15.28 -7.28 -11.66
CA ASP A 105 -15.25 -6.56 -12.93
C ASP A 105 -13.96 -5.72 -13.08
N ASP A 106 -13.39 -5.19 -12.00
CA ASP A 106 -12.09 -4.51 -12.03
C ASP A 106 -10.91 -5.47 -12.31
N ILE A 107 -11.08 -6.76 -12.03
CA ILE A 107 -10.07 -7.78 -12.34
C ILE A 107 -10.19 -8.23 -13.81
N VAL A 108 -11.35 -8.74 -14.22
CA VAL A 108 -11.49 -9.56 -15.45
C VAL A 108 -12.36 -8.96 -16.55
N SER A 109 -12.96 -7.79 -16.37
CA SER A 109 -13.66 -7.13 -17.50
C SER A 109 -12.66 -6.71 -18.59
N PRO A 110 -13.08 -6.35 -19.82
CA PRO A 110 -12.16 -5.90 -20.88
C PRO A 110 -11.25 -4.71 -20.52
N LYS A 111 -11.61 -3.94 -19.48
CA LYS A 111 -10.81 -2.83 -18.95
C LYS A 111 -10.15 -3.15 -17.61
N GLY A 112 -10.33 -4.37 -17.11
CA GLY A 112 -9.81 -4.80 -15.82
C GLY A 112 -8.30 -5.05 -15.85
N ALA A 113 -7.68 -4.95 -14.67
CA ALA A 113 -6.23 -5.00 -14.51
C ALA A 113 -5.60 -6.37 -14.88
N MET A 114 -6.40 -7.43 -14.92
CA MET A 114 -5.97 -8.81 -15.18
C MET A 114 -6.73 -9.45 -16.35
N PHE A 115 -7.34 -8.65 -17.24
CA PHE A 115 -8.10 -9.15 -18.38
C PHE A 115 -7.30 -10.11 -19.26
N HIS A 116 -6.01 -9.84 -19.47
CA HIS A 116 -5.11 -10.65 -20.30
C HIS A 116 -4.93 -12.08 -19.79
N VAL A 117 -5.21 -12.33 -18.51
CA VAL A 117 -5.19 -13.65 -17.87
C VAL A 117 -6.57 -14.11 -17.38
N ALA A 118 -7.66 -13.41 -17.72
CA ALA A 118 -9.00 -13.75 -17.26
C ALA A 118 -9.45 -15.17 -17.65
N HIS A 119 -8.91 -15.70 -18.75
CA HIS A 119 -9.16 -17.07 -19.22
C HIS A 119 -8.45 -18.15 -18.38
N LEU A 120 -7.53 -17.78 -17.49
CA LEU A 120 -6.84 -18.67 -16.54
C LEU A 120 -7.49 -18.63 -15.15
N LEU A 121 -8.49 -17.77 -14.95
CA LEU A 121 -9.10 -17.51 -13.66
C LEU A 121 -10.54 -18.01 -13.62
N ASN A 122 -10.91 -18.60 -12.48
CA ASN A 122 -12.28 -18.64 -12.00
C ASN A 122 -12.40 -17.68 -10.82
N ILE A 123 -13.51 -16.95 -10.74
CA ILE A 123 -13.81 -16.05 -9.63
C ILE A 123 -15.18 -16.39 -9.07
N TRP A 124 -15.18 -16.62 -7.77
CA TRP A 124 -16.33 -17.03 -6.99
C TRP A 124 -16.53 -16.04 -5.84
N ALA A 125 -17.75 -15.98 -5.32
CA ALA A 125 -18.05 -15.33 -4.05
C ALA A 125 -18.77 -16.30 -3.13
N THR A 126 -18.33 -16.40 -1.89
CA THR A 126 -19.00 -17.13 -0.83
C THR A 126 -19.48 -16.16 0.24
N PHE A 127 -20.79 -16.06 0.37
CA PHE A 127 -21.38 -15.35 1.49
C PHE A 127 -21.16 -16.17 2.77
N VAL A 128 -20.56 -15.54 3.78
CA VAL A 128 -20.38 -16.09 5.12
C VAL A 128 -21.08 -15.16 6.09
N PRO A 129 -22.20 -15.58 6.71
CA PRO A 129 -23.00 -14.68 7.52
C PRO A 129 -22.24 -14.22 8.76
N SER A 130 -22.21 -12.90 8.97
CA SER A 130 -21.82 -12.27 10.23
C SER A 130 -23.06 -11.91 11.04
N ASN A 131 -22.95 -11.88 12.37
CA ASN A 131 -24.03 -11.40 13.25
C ASN A 131 -24.03 -9.88 13.43
N ILE A 132 -23.01 -9.21 12.88
CA ILE A 132 -22.79 -7.77 13.00
C ILE A 132 -22.33 -7.21 11.65
N SER A 133 -22.75 -5.99 11.35
CA SER A 133 -22.34 -5.26 10.15
C SER A 133 -21.06 -4.46 10.44
N GLY A 134 -20.11 -4.47 9.50
CA GLY A 134 -18.87 -3.68 9.58
C GLY A 134 -17.64 -4.48 10.00
N ILE A 135 -16.50 -3.78 10.06
CA ILE A 135 -15.23 -4.30 10.57
C ILE A 135 -14.86 -3.64 11.90
N GLY A 136 -13.95 -4.26 12.64
CA GLY A 136 -13.43 -3.73 13.90
C GLY A 136 -12.44 -2.58 13.74
N THR A 137 -12.16 -1.89 14.85
CA THR A 137 -11.21 -0.78 14.94
C THR A 137 -10.44 -0.86 16.27
N GLN A 138 -9.43 -0.01 16.47
CA GLN A 138 -8.64 0.01 17.71
C GLN A 138 -8.07 -1.37 18.07
N SER A 139 -7.52 -2.06 17.07
CA SER A 139 -6.92 -3.39 17.20
C SER A 139 -7.87 -4.50 17.68
N THR A 140 -9.17 -4.27 17.59
CA THR A 140 -10.21 -5.18 18.10
C THR A 140 -11.23 -5.47 17.01
N SER A 141 -11.52 -6.75 16.76
CA SER A 141 -12.59 -7.17 15.84
C SER A 141 -13.99 -6.94 16.45
N LEU A 142 -15.02 -6.88 15.61
CA LEU A 142 -16.40 -6.87 16.11
C LEU A 142 -16.82 -8.29 16.53
N PRO A 143 -17.31 -8.50 17.77
CA PRO A 143 -17.87 -9.78 18.17
C PRO A 143 -19.05 -10.16 17.26
N GLY A 144 -18.92 -11.31 16.58
CA GLY A 144 -19.94 -11.80 15.63
C GLY A 144 -19.57 -11.61 14.16
N ALA A 145 -18.47 -10.91 13.84
CA ALA A 145 -17.91 -10.92 12.48
C ALA A 145 -17.39 -12.34 12.13
N ALA A 146 -17.58 -12.74 10.87
CA ALA A 146 -17.31 -14.10 10.41
C ALA A 146 -15.86 -14.54 10.65
N PHE A 147 -14.92 -13.73 10.19
CA PHE A 147 -13.47 -13.85 10.28
C PHE A 147 -12.83 -12.76 11.16
N GLY A 148 -13.59 -11.72 11.52
CA GLY A 148 -13.15 -10.70 12.47
C GLY A 148 -12.10 -9.78 11.86
N LEU A 149 -12.41 -9.16 10.72
CA LEU A 149 -11.55 -8.14 10.15
C LEU A 149 -11.52 -6.88 11.04
N TYR A 150 -10.36 -6.24 11.17
CA TYR A 150 -10.21 -5.03 11.98
C TYR A 150 -9.06 -4.13 11.56
N ARG A 151 -9.12 -2.86 11.98
CA ARG A 151 -8.04 -1.87 11.86
C ARG A 151 -7.30 -1.69 13.19
N PRO A 152 -5.97 -1.51 13.20
CA PRO A 152 -5.24 -1.20 14.43
C PRO A 152 -5.64 0.12 15.07
N GLY A 153 -5.96 1.12 14.24
CA GLY A 153 -6.35 2.46 14.65
C GLY A 153 -7.26 3.15 13.62
N ALA A 154 -7.27 4.48 13.63
CA ALA A 154 -8.02 5.31 12.69
C ALA A 154 -7.37 5.35 11.30
N GLU A 155 -6.13 4.92 11.17
CA GLU A 155 -5.38 4.95 9.92
C GLU A 155 -6.07 4.10 8.85
N LEU A 156 -6.38 4.72 7.71
CA LEU A 156 -6.82 4.00 6.52
C LEU A 156 -5.60 3.32 5.85
N ARG A 157 -5.15 2.21 6.47
CA ARG A 157 -3.99 1.41 6.06
C ARG A 157 -4.35 -0.08 6.01
N GLY A 158 -3.79 -0.88 6.92
CA GLY A 158 -3.97 -2.33 6.94
C GLY A 158 -5.30 -2.75 7.58
N VAL A 159 -5.88 -3.82 7.05
CA VAL A 159 -6.99 -4.55 7.67
C VAL A 159 -6.51 -5.96 8.02
N TYR A 160 -6.58 -6.31 9.29
CA TYR A 160 -6.04 -7.56 9.82
C TYR A 160 -7.15 -8.56 10.08
N VAL A 161 -6.78 -9.84 10.07
CA VAL A 161 -7.69 -10.98 10.24
C VAL A 161 -7.47 -11.59 11.62
N GLU A 162 -8.48 -11.56 12.49
CA GLU A 162 -8.42 -12.22 13.79
C GLU A 162 -8.51 -13.75 13.64
N ARG A 163 -9.50 -14.25 12.89
CA ARG A 163 -9.87 -15.68 12.86
C ARG A 163 -9.30 -16.39 11.64
N LYS A 164 -7.98 -16.29 11.44
CA LYS A 164 -7.26 -16.88 10.29
C LYS A 164 -7.57 -18.36 10.08
N ARG A 165 -7.61 -19.16 11.15
CA ARG A 165 -7.95 -20.60 11.07
C ARG A 165 -9.32 -20.85 10.44
N LYS A 166 -10.33 -20.04 10.77
CA LYS A 166 -11.67 -20.15 10.19
C LYS A 166 -11.70 -19.72 8.71
N ALA A 167 -10.91 -18.72 8.33
CA ALA A 167 -10.74 -18.32 6.93
C ALA A 167 -10.05 -19.40 6.09
N ARG A 168 -9.02 -20.07 6.64
CA ARG A 168 -8.39 -21.23 5.98
C ARG A 168 -9.39 -22.38 5.79
N ALA A 169 -10.12 -22.75 6.84
CA ALA A 169 -11.11 -23.82 6.79
C ALA A 169 -12.17 -23.57 5.70
N ALA A 170 -12.63 -22.33 5.54
CA ALA A 170 -13.56 -21.97 4.46
C ALA A 170 -12.95 -22.19 3.07
N CYS A 171 -11.70 -21.77 2.86
CA CYS A 171 -11.02 -21.98 1.58
C CYS A 171 -10.71 -23.46 1.31
N THR A 172 -10.24 -24.20 2.32
CA THR A 172 -9.98 -25.64 2.25
C THR A 172 -11.25 -26.42 1.88
N TYR A 173 -12.40 -26.09 2.48
CA TYR A 173 -13.67 -26.73 2.13
C TYR A 173 -13.99 -26.65 0.63
N PHE A 174 -13.89 -25.47 0.02
CA PHE A 174 -14.12 -25.32 -1.42
C PHE A 174 -13.01 -25.92 -2.30
N ARG A 175 -11.81 -26.14 -1.75
CA ARG A 175 -10.71 -26.75 -2.50
C ARG A 175 -10.78 -28.26 -2.50
N GLU A 176 -11.18 -28.87 -1.38
CA GLU A 176 -10.95 -30.29 -1.10
C GLU A 176 -12.23 -31.07 -0.84
N GLU A 177 -13.31 -30.44 -0.38
CA GLU A 177 -14.53 -31.12 0.07
C GLU A 177 -15.77 -30.81 -0.78
N SER A 178 -15.85 -29.61 -1.37
CA SER A 178 -17.01 -29.19 -2.15
C SER A 178 -16.97 -29.72 -3.58
N ASP A 179 -18.11 -30.21 -4.07
CA ASP A 179 -18.29 -30.58 -5.49
C ASP A 179 -18.55 -29.35 -6.40
N GLU A 180 -18.69 -28.16 -5.82
CA GLU A 180 -18.92 -26.89 -6.52
C GLU A 180 -17.95 -25.81 -6.07
N GLY A 181 -17.49 -24.98 -7.00
CA GLY A 181 -16.59 -23.87 -6.67
C GLY A 181 -15.14 -24.31 -6.45
N GLY A 182 -14.27 -23.34 -6.15
CA GLY A 182 -12.87 -23.62 -5.86
C GLY A 182 -12.19 -22.49 -5.10
N CYS A 183 -11.13 -22.79 -4.34
CA CYS A 183 -10.37 -21.75 -3.65
C CYS A 183 -8.87 -22.04 -3.65
N ASP A 184 -8.13 -21.36 -4.53
CA ASP A 184 -6.66 -21.34 -4.54
C ASP A 184 -6.13 -20.10 -3.82
N GLN A 185 -6.80 -18.95 -3.98
CA GLN A 185 -6.48 -17.70 -3.29
C GLN A 185 -7.74 -17.12 -2.63
N PRO A 186 -7.83 -17.12 -1.29
CA PRO A 186 -8.92 -16.48 -0.57
C PRO A 186 -8.76 -14.95 -0.58
N ILE A 187 -9.85 -14.26 -0.92
CA ILE A 187 -10.00 -12.81 -0.81
C ILE A 187 -11.00 -12.52 0.31
N LEU A 188 -10.57 -11.91 1.42
CA LEU A 188 -11.47 -11.56 2.52
C LEU A 188 -11.99 -10.13 2.29
N LEU A 189 -13.28 -10.01 1.94
CA LEU A 189 -13.95 -8.75 1.67
C LEU A 189 -14.65 -8.26 2.93
N GLY A 190 -14.11 -7.21 3.55
CA GLY A 190 -14.71 -6.54 4.70
C GLY A 190 -15.81 -5.56 4.30
N ASN A 191 -16.92 -5.57 5.04
CA ASN A 191 -18.03 -4.63 4.89
C ASN A 191 -17.67 -3.22 5.41
N ASP A 192 -16.71 -2.56 4.78
CA ASP A 192 -16.25 -1.22 5.14
C ASP A 192 -16.12 -0.36 3.87
N PRO A 193 -16.63 0.88 3.85
CA PRO A 193 -16.63 1.69 2.65
C PRO A 193 -15.33 2.48 2.44
N LEU A 194 -14.30 2.29 3.27
CA LEU A 194 -13.08 3.08 3.28
C LEU A 194 -11.84 2.22 2.99
N TYR A 195 -10.78 2.85 2.52
CA TYR A 195 -9.51 2.22 2.14
C TYR A 195 -9.01 1.25 3.21
N GLY A 196 -8.64 0.06 2.78
CA GLY A 196 -7.74 -0.79 3.51
C GLY A 196 -7.62 -2.18 2.92
N GLY A 197 -6.51 -2.80 3.23
CA GLY A 197 -6.20 -4.14 2.77
C GLY A 197 -4.79 -4.55 3.15
N LEU A 198 -4.50 -5.82 2.91
CA LEU A 198 -3.20 -6.46 3.08
C LEU A 198 -3.11 -7.64 2.12
N GLY A 199 -1.97 -7.79 1.45
CA GLY A 199 -1.63 -8.97 0.66
C GLY A 199 -1.00 -10.09 1.50
N GLY A 200 -0.87 -11.28 0.90
CA GLY A 200 -0.24 -12.45 1.51
C GLY A 200 -1.12 -13.70 1.43
N GLU A 201 -1.10 -14.51 2.51
CA GLU A 201 -1.92 -15.74 2.64
C GLU A 201 -3.38 -15.48 2.26
N PHE A 202 -3.94 -14.40 2.82
CA PHE A 202 -5.23 -13.85 2.42
C PHE A 202 -4.99 -12.55 1.68
N THR A 203 -5.71 -12.33 0.59
CA THR A 203 -5.87 -10.99 0.03
C THR A 203 -6.99 -10.32 0.81
N VAL A 204 -6.68 -9.38 1.69
CA VAL A 204 -7.68 -8.66 2.49
C VAL A 204 -7.99 -7.34 1.82
N ILE A 205 -9.27 -7.05 1.63
CA ILE A 205 -9.75 -5.80 1.03
C ILE A 205 -11.03 -5.32 1.70
N THR A 206 -11.38 -4.06 1.50
CA THR A 206 -12.67 -3.49 1.92
C THR A 206 -13.57 -3.18 0.73
N ALA A 207 -14.86 -3.03 1.02
CA ALA A 207 -15.90 -2.64 0.06
C ALA A 207 -15.84 -1.16 -0.37
N SER A 208 -14.68 -0.49 -0.25
CA SER A 208 -14.55 0.89 -0.69
C SER A 208 -14.86 1.00 -2.19
N LYS A 209 -15.78 1.92 -2.52
CA LYS A 209 -16.15 2.19 -3.91
C LYS A 209 -14.99 2.73 -4.73
N LEU A 210 -14.13 3.55 -4.12
CA LEU A 210 -13.05 4.26 -4.82
C LEU A 210 -11.74 3.50 -4.74
N ASN A 211 -11.44 2.92 -3.59
CA ASN A 211 -10.17 2.30 -3.29
C ASN A 211 -10.19 0.77 -3.27
N GLY A 212 -11.34 0.14 -3.04
CA GLY A 212 -11.45 -1.32 -3.05
C GLY A 212 -10.84 -1.94 -4.32
N PRO A 213 -11.19 -1.45 -5.52
CA PRO A 213 -10.57 -1.92 -6.77
C PRO A 213 -9.04 -1.70 -6.83
N LEU A 214 -8.57 -0.51 -6.40
CA LEU A 214 -7.15 -0.16 -6.44
C LEU A 214 -6.31 -1.03 -5.51
N VAL A 215 -6.82 -1.28 -4.30
CA VAL A 215 -6.18 -2.14 -3.31
C VAL A 215 -6.23 -3.60 -3.80
N LEU A 216 -7.38 -4.08 -4.27
CA LEU A 216 -7.55 -5.44 -4.74
C LEU A 216 -6.54 -5.85 -5.81
N ARG A 217 -6.37 -5.05 -6.86
CA ARG A 217 -5.41 -5.37 -7.93
C ARG A 217 -3.95 -5.35 -7.46
N HIS A 218 -3.61 -4.47 -6.51
CA HIS A 218 -2.28 -4.40 -5.92
C HIS A 218 -2.00 -5.60 -5.02
N GLU A 219 -2.90 -5.91 -4.09
CA GLU A 219 -2.72 -7.03 -3.16
C GLU A 219 -2.80 -8.39 -3.87
N LEU A 220 -3.62 -8.53 -4.92
CA LEU A 220 -3.57 -9.71 -5.78
C LEU A 220 -2.27 -9.79 -6.59
N GLY A 221 -1.64 -8.66 -6.91
CA GLY A 221 -0.28 -8.64 -7.45
C GLY A 221 0.69 -9.39 -6.54
N HIS A 222 0.67 -9.10 -5.25
CA HIS A 222 1.49 -9.79 -4.24
C HIS A 222 1.06 -11.23 -3.99
N SER A 223 -0.25 -11.52 -3.95
CA SER A 223 -0.76 -12.86 -3.66
C SER A 223 -0.59 -13.83 -4.85
N LEU A 224 -0.66 -13.34 -6.09
CA LEU A 224 -0.61 -14.16 -7.30
C LEU A 224 0.76 -14.18 -7.94
N ILE A 225 1.58 -13.14 -7.79
CA ILE A 225 2.87 -13.01 -8.45
C ILE A 225 3.99 -13.04 -7.39
N PRO A 226 5.08 -13.80 -7.58
CA PRO A 226 6.24 -13.72 -6.70
C PRO A 226 7.05 -12.44 -6.98
N VAL A 227 6.51 -11.28 -6.60
CA VAL A 227 7.07 -9.94 -6.77
C VAL A 227 7.14 -9.19 -5.45
N GLY A 228 8.01 -8.20 -5.39
CA GLY A 228 8.07 -7.22 -4.31
C GLY A 228 7.41 -5.89 -4.68
N GLU A 229 7.61 -4.90 -3.83
CA GLU A 229 7.16 -3.52 -4.03
C GLU A 229 7.94 -2.82 -5.16
N GLU A 230 7.30 -1.86 -5.83
CA GLU A 230 7.98 -0.93 -6.74
C GLU A 230 7.90 0.54 -6.28
N TYR A 231 7.20 0.82 -5.19
CA TYR A 231 7.14 2.15 -4.57
C TYR A 231 8.25 2.34 -3.54
N GLU A 232 8.54 3.61 -3.21
CA GLU A 232 9.60 3.96 -2.27
C GLU A 232 9.19 3.72 -0.81
N GLY A 233 10.13 3.29 0.03
CA GLY A 233 9.91 3.07 1.45
C GLY A 233 9.14 1.80 1.80
N GLY A 234 9.04 0.84 0.88
CA GLY A 234 8.72 -0.55 1.20
C GLY A 234 9.85 -1.29 1.94
N PHE A 235 9.58 -2.54 2.30
CA PHE A 235 10.48 -3.46 3.02
C PHE A 235 10.83 -4.73 2.21
N ALA A 236 10.22 -4.90 1.04
CA ALA A 236 10.26 -6.15 0.28
C ALA A 236 10.51 -5.86 -1.21
N TYR A 237 11.77 -5.98 -1.64
CA TYR A 237 12.18 -5.77 -3.02
C TYR A 237 12.83 -7.06 -3.55
N PHE A 238 12.01 -7.88 -4.21
CA PHE A 238 12.43 -9.18 -4.73
C PHE A 238 11.58 -9.57 -5.95
N GLY A 239 11.85 -10.74 -6.51
CA GLY A 239 11.01 -11.31 -7.57
C GLY A 239 11.33 -10.79 -8.96
N ALA A 240 10.36 -10.92 -9.87
CA ALA A 240 10.54 -10.61 -11.29
C ALA A 240 10.67 -9.12 -11.60
N ASN A 241 10.20 -8.25 -10.68
CA ASN A 241 10.15 -6.80 -10.84
C ASN A 241 11.17 -6.06 -9.97
N SER A 242 12.12 -6.77 -9.38
CA SER A 242 13.17 -6.15 -8.56
C SER A 242 14.52 -6.82 -8.77
N ASP A 243 15.56 -6.02 -8.95
CA ASP A 243 16.94 -6.51 -9.06
C ASP A 243 17.94 -5.58 -8.37
N THR A 244 19.17 -6.04 -8.16
CA THR A 244 20.21 -5.22 -7.53
C THR A 244 20.96 -4.37 -8.55
N ILE A 245 21.58 -3.26 -8.10
CA ILE A 245 22.30 -2.33 -8.99
C ILE A 245 23.45 -3.01 -9.75
N ASP A 246 24.15 -3.96 -9.12
CA ASP A 246 25.24 -4.72 -9.74
C ASP A 246 24.79 -5.59 -10.92
N ARG A 247 23.48 -5.87 -11.01
CA ARG A 247 22.87 -6.65 -12.09
C ARG A 247 22.31 -5.79 -13.23
N VAL A 248 22.62 -4.49 -13.28
CA VAL A 248 22.14 -3.59 -14.35
C VAL A 248 22.40 -4.12 -15.78
N ASN A 249 23.49 -4.88 -15.99
CA ASN A 249 23.82 -5.48 -17.29
C ASN A 249 23.24 -6.89 -17.52
N ASP A 250 22.54 -7.46 -16.54
CA ASP A 250 21.86 -8.77 -16.61
C ASP A 250 20.58 -8.76 -15.75
N LEU A 251 19.72 -7.78 -16.02
CA LEU A 251 18.46 -7.62 -15.29
C LEU A 251 17.55 -8.83 -15.54
N LYS A 252 16.81 -9.25 -14.50
CA LYS A 252 15.77 -10.29 -14.60
C LYS A 252 14.74 -10.03 -15.70
N TRP A 253 14.53 -8.77 -16.09
CA TRP A 253 13.59 -8.36 -17.14
C TRP A 253 14.28 -7.87 -18.42
N LYS A 254 15.51 -8.31 -18.70
CA LYS A 254 16.27 -7.89 -19.90
C LYS A 254 15.53 -8.06 -21.22
N ASP A 255 14.69 -9.10 -21.34
CA ASP A 255 13.89 -9.37 -22.55
C ASP A 255 12.72 -8.39 -22.74
N PHE A 256 12.44 -7.54 -21.74
CA PHE A 256 11.41 -6.50 -21.80
C PHE A 256 11.99 -5.10 -21.99
N LEU A 257 13.31 -4.92 -21.99
CA LEU A 257 13.95 -3.62 -22.10
C LEU A 257 13.52 -2.92 -23.38
N THR A 258 13.15 -1.63 -23.26
CA THR A 258 12.80 -0.82 -24.43
C THR A 258 14.02 -0.55 -25.32
N ASN A 259 15.20 -0.43 -24.71
CA ASN A 259 16.48 -0.37 -25.41
C ASN A 259 17.50 -1.27 -24.69
N SER A 260 17.87 -2.38 -25.31
CA SER A 260 18.85 -3.33 -24.76
C SER A 260 20.31 -2.89 -24.91
N ASP A 261 20.58 -1.92 -25.80
CA ASP A 261 21.95 -1.54 -26.16
C ASP A 261 22.53 -0.50 -25.19
N GLU A 262 21.67 0.22 -24.45
CA GLU A 262 22.05 1.32 -23.55
C GLU A 262 21.39 1.20 -22.17
N VAL A 263 21.59 0.06 -21.51
CA VAL A 263 21.06 -0.14 -20.16
C VAL A 263 21.88 0.63 -19.15
N ARG A 264 21.21 1.49 -18.38
CA ARG A 264 21.81 2.25 -17.28
C ARG A 264 20.80 2.42 -16.15
N VAL A 265 21.31 2.65 -14.94
CA VAL A 265 20.47 3.09 -13.83
C VAL A 265 19.97 4.50 -14.13
N GLU A 266 18.67 4.70 -14.09
CA GLU A 266 18.04 6.01 -14.25
C GLU A 266 18.33 6.90 -13.05
N ASP A 267 18.63 8.17 -13.29
CA ASP A 267 19.06 9.07 -12.21
C ASP A 267 17.87 9.78 -11.57
N ALA A 268 17.34 9.17 -10.52
CA ALA A 268 16.39 9.78 -9.61
C ALA A 268 16.90 9.70 -8.18
N LYS A 269 16.57 10.70 -7.36
CA LYS A 269 16.85 10.73 -5.93
C LYS A 269 15.58 10.97 -5.15
N VAL A 270 15.51 10.41 -3.94
CA VAL A 270 14.36 10.57 -3.04
C VAL A 270 14.83 11.23 -1.74
N PRO A 271 15.07 12.55 -1.72
CA PRO A 271 15.56 13.25 -0.53
C PRO A 271 14.54 13.29 0.62
N LEU A 272 13.26 13.00 0.35
CA LEU A 272 12.22 12.89 1.37
C LEU A 272 11.33 11.69 1.07
N GLN A 273 11.16 10.80 2.04
CA GLN A 273 10.22 9.68 2.03
C GLN A 273 9.75 9.45 3.47
N PHE A 274 8.45 9.62 3.74
CA PHE A 274 7.93 9.49 5.10
C PHE A 274 6.44 9.10 5.13
N TYR A 275 6.06 8.34 6.17
CA TYR A 275 4.67 7.99 6.47
C TYR A 275 4.26 8.60 7.82
N PRO A 276 3.91 9.89 7.87
CA PRO A 276 3.72 10.58 9.14
C PRO A 276 2.48 10.15 9.92
N TRP A 277 1.42 9.68 9.24
CA TRP A 277 0.10 9.38 9.85
C TRP A 277 -0.35 10.49 10.82
N HIS A 278 -0.11 11.75 10.44
CA HIS A 278 -0.28 12.89 11.33
C HIS A 278 -1.68 13.48 11.16
N ASP A 279 -2.43 13.54 12.26
CA ASP A 279 -3.75 14.16 12.29
C ASP A 279 -3.65 15.69 12.28
N LEU A 280 -4.17 16.29 11.20
CA LEU A 280 -4.08 17.73 10.95
C LEU A 280 -5.10 18.54 11.77
N ASP A 281 -6.04 17.90 12.48
CA ASP A 281 -6.85 18.58 13.50
C ASP A 281 -6.01 18.97 14.72
N ASN A 282 -4.96 18.20 15.04
CA ASN A 282 -4.09 18.48 16.18
C ASN A 282 -3.15 19.65 15.89
N SER A 283 -2.50 19.65 14.73
CA SER A 283 -1.56 20.70 14.31
C SER A 283 -1.21 20.61 12.83
N SER A 284 -0.57 21.65 12.28
CA SER A 284 0.09 21.54 10.98
C SER A 284 1.28 20.57 11.05
N TYR A 285 1.51 19.82 9.97
CA TYR A 285 2.71 19.01 9.80
C TYR A 285 3.78 19.81 9.05
N VAL A 286 5.02 19.83 9.55
CA VAL A 286 6.16 20.53 8.94
C VAL A 286 7.35 19.60 8.92
N ILE A 287 8.02 19.49 7.79
CA ILE A 287 9.25 18.72 7.64
C ILE A 287 10.24 19.46 6.75
N SER A 288 11.51 19.45 7.15
CA SER A 288 12.63 19.97 6.36
C SER A 288 13.47 18.81 5.84
N PHE A 289 14.06 19.00 4.67
CA PHE A 289 14.96 18.05 4.00
C PHE A 289 15.96 18.81 3.14
N ASN A 290 17.11 18.21 2.83
CA ASN A 290 18.05 18.81 1.89
C ASN A 290 17.78 18.30 0.48
N SER A 291 17.63 19.21 -0.48
CA SER A 291 17.61 18.85 -1.89
C SER A 291 18.91 18.13 -2.27
N THR A 292 18.83 17.18 -3.21
CA THR A 292 20.02 16.57 -3.79
C THR A 292 20.61 17.41 -4.92
N ASN A 293 19.93 18.49 -5.30
CA ASN A 293 20.42 19.47 -6.25
C ASN A 293 21.65 20.18 -5.69
N THR A 294 22.72 20.19 -6.49
CA THR A 294 23.99 20.87 -6.17
C THR A 294 24.55 21.51 -7.43
N SER A 295 25.52 22.41 -7.26
CA SER A 295 26.32 22.96 -8.38
C SER A 295 26.89 21.91 -9.36
N LYS A 296 27.05 20.64 -8.96
CA LYS A 296 27.59 19.55 -9.79
C LYS A 296 26.57 18.50 -10.23
N GLY A 297 25.41 18.42 -9.55
CA GLY A 297 24.38 17.41 -9.81
C GLY A 297 23.03 18.11 -9.89
N GLN A 298 22.60 18.42 -11.12
CA GLN A 298 21.40 19.22 -11.34
C GLN A 298 20.14 18.36 -11.48
N TYR A 299 19.13 18.61 -10.67
CA TYR A 299 17.82 17.95 -10.80
C TYR A 299 16.79 19.01 -11.20
N PRO A 300 16.62 19.28 -12.51
CA PRO A 300 15.83 20.41 -12.99
C PRO A 300 14.33 20.26 -12.74
N THR A 301 13.87 19.04 -12.45
CA THR A 301 12.47 18.74 -12.14
C THR A 301 12.39 17.84 -10.92
N ALA A 302 11.31 17.98 -10.16
CA ALA A 302 10.99 17.10 -9.05
C ALA A 302 9.49 16.76 -9.05
N LEU A 303 9.10 15.82 -8.20
CA LEU A 303 7.72 15.43 -7.95
C LEU A 303 7.49 15.40 -6.44
N LEU A 304 6.46 16.12 -5.97
CA LEU A 304 5.92 15.89 -4.64
C LEU A 304 4.79 14.88 -4.74
N ARG A 305 4.91 13.77 -4.03
CA ARG A 305 3.83 12.79 -3.86
C ARG A 305 3.38 12.79 -2.41
N ALA A 306 2.07 12.79 -2.21
CA ALA A 306 1.50 12.71 -0.87
C ALA A 306 0.25 11.82 -0.87
N SER A 307 -0.16 11.34 0.29
CA SER A 307 -1.49 10.75 0.45
C SER A 307 -2.22 11.29 1.67
N LEU A 308 -3.52 11.50 1.55
CA LEU A 308 -4.38 12.13 2.55
C LEU A 308 -5.57 11.22 2.89
N SER A 309 -6.09 11.29 4.11
CA SER A 309 -7.37 10.68 4.50
C SER A 309 -8.36 11.74 4.99
N SER A 310 -9.66 11.50 4.80
CA SER A 310 -10.76 12.40 5.20
C SER A 310 -10.66 13.86 4.73
N ILE A 311 -9.96 14.14 3.64
CA ILE A 311 -9.91 15.48 3.01
C ILE A 311 -10.76 15.49 1.74
N PRO A 312 -12.03 15.94 1.77
CA PRO A 312 -12.93 15.80 0.63
C PRO A 312 -12.75 16.80 -0.51
N PHE A 313 -12.11 17.95 -0.27
CA PHE A 313 -11.94 19.03 -1.26
C PHE A 313 -10.56 19.68 -1.16
N ALA A 314 -10.01 20.14 -2.30
CA ALA A 314 -8.72 20.83 -2.34
C ALA A 314 -8.72 22.06 -1.42
N SER A 315 -9.83 22.79 -1.36
CA SER A 315 -9.97 23.97 -0.50
C SER A 315 -9.91 23.68 1.02
N HIS A 316 -9.86 22.42 1.44
CA HIS A 316 -9.75 22.03 2.85
C HIS A 316 -8.30 21.93 3.34
N ILE A 317 -7.34 21.83 2.42
CA ILE A 317 -5.94 21.59 2.73
C ILE A 317 -5.06 22.62 2.04
N SER A 318 -3.94 22.97 2.66
CA SER A 318 -2.88 23.76 2.08
C SER A 318 -1.58 22.98 2.21
N ILE A 319 -0.87 22.80 1.09
CA ILE A 319 0.50 22.30 1.07
C ILE A 319 1.37 23.42 0.53
N THR A 320 2.39 23.82 1.29
CA THR A 320 3.37 24.80 0.87
C THR A 320 4.76 24.19 0.82
N LEU A 321 5.54 24.62 -0.17
CA LEU A 321 6.95 24.29 -0.33
C LEU A 321 7.74 25.60 -0.26
N ASN A 322 8.62 25.72 0.75
CA ASN A 322 9.39 26.93 1.02
C ASN A 322 8.50 28.18 1.13
N GLY A 323 7.32 28.02 1.74
CA GLY A 323 6.31 29.07 1.91
C GLY A 323 5.41 29.33 0.69
N ASN A 324 5.70 28.74 -0.47
CA ASN A 324 4.88 28.89 -1.67
C ASN A 324 3.78 27.82 -1.71
N SER A 325 2.53 28.23 -1.89
CA SER A 325 1.40 27.30 -2.03
C SER A 325 1.48 26.50 -3.33
N LEU A 326 1.24 25.20 -3.22
CA LEU A 326 1.17 24.29 -4.36
C LEU A 326 -0.27 24.20 -4.89
N ASP A 327 -0.43 24.04 -6.20
CA ASP A 327 -1.72 23.68 -6.78
C ASP A 327 -1.98 22.19 -6.55
N LEU A 328 -3.14 21.88 -5.99
CA LEU A 328 -3.57 20.53 -5.64
C LEU A 328 -4.73 20.06 -6.52
N SER A 329 -5.17 20.87 -7.47
CA SER A 329 -6.39 20.66 -8.27
C SER A 329 -6.48 19.26 -8.88
N ASP A 330 -5.40 18.76 -9.48
CA ASP A 330 -5.33 17.44 -10.11
C ASP A 330 -5.51 16.26 -9.12
N GLY A 331 -5.15 16.47 -7.86
CA GLY A 331 -5.36 15.48 -6.78
C GLY A 331 -6.79 15.47 -6.20
N PHE A 332 -7.68 16.33 -6.69
CA PHE A 332 -9.09 16.42 -6.28
C PHE A 332 -10.06 16.34 -7.47
N PRO A 333 -10.02 15.26 -8.26
CA PRO A 333 -10.91 15.10 -9.41
C PRO A 333 -12.38 15.01 -8.98
N SER A 334 -13.29 15.36 -9.89
CA SER A 334 -14.74 15.40 -9.64
C SER A 334 -15.33 14.07 -9.16
N ALA A 335 -14.78 12.94 -9.62
CA ALA A 335 -15.19 11.60 -9.19
C ALA A 335 -14.96 11.33 -7.68
N TRP A 336 -14.08 12.11 -7.05
CA TRP A 336 -13.71 12.01 -5.63
C TRP A 336 -14.36 13.10 -4.75
N LYS A 337 -15.26 13.90 -5.33
CA LYS A 337 -15.93 15.01 -4.65
C LYS A 337 -16.67 14.51 -3.40
N GLY A 338 -16.35 15.08 -2.24
CA GLY A 338 -16.98 14.72 -0.97
C GLY A 338 -16.45 13.42 -0.34
N SER A 339 -15.52 12.71 -1.00
CA SER A 339 -14.99 11.46 -0.48
C SER A 339 -14.11 11.70 0.74
N LYS A 340 -14.38 10.97 1.83
CA LYS A 340 -13.54 10.90 3.03
C LYS A 340 -12.55 9.72 3.01
N ASP A 341 -12.49 9.01 1.89
CA ASP A 341 -11.56 7.91 1.69
C ASP A 341 -10.11 8.41 1.52
N ARG A 342 -9.14 7.50 1.53
CA ARG A 342 -7.73 7.80 1.28
C ARG A 342 -7.51 8.19 -0.18
N ARG A 343 -6.71 9.21 -0.43
CA ARG A 343 -6.37 9.69 -1.78
C ARG A 343 -4.87 9.94 -1.92
N TRP A 344 -4.39 9.95 -3.15
CA TRP A 344 -3.01 10.31 -3.49
C TRP A 344 -2.99 11.63 -4.27
N LEU A 345 -1.95 12.42 -4.01
CA LEU A 345 -1.64 13.67 -4.67
C LEU A 345 -0.28 13.51 -5.35
N GLU A 346 -0.18 14.02 -6.57
CA GLU A 346 1.07 14.14 -7.31
C GLU A 346 1.14 15.57 -7.82
N VAL A 347 2.18 16.30 -7.41
CA VAL A 347 2.37 17.71 -7.75
C VAL A 347 3.72 17.84 -8.44
N PRO A 348 3.74 17.98 -9.78
CA PRO A 348 4.96 18.25 -10.52
C PRO A 348 5.62 19.55 -10.07
N LEU A 349 6.92 19.49 -9.83
CA LEU A 349 7.77 20.63 -9.52
C LEU A 349 8.66 20.90 -10.74
N GLU A 350 8.08 21.56 -11.74
CA GLU A 350 8.65 21.85 -13.06
C GLU A 350 10.01 22.59 -13.04
N ARG A 351 10.30 23.29 -11.94
CA ARG A 351 11.57 24.02 -11.74
C ARG A 351 12.52 23.34 -10.76
N GLY A 352 12.19 22.11 -10.36
CA GLY A 352 12.95 21.37 -9.36
C GLY A 352 12.98 22.07 -8.00
N LEU A 353 14.04 21.78 -7.25
CA LEU A 353 14.32 22.38 -5.94
C LEU A 353 15.65 23.12 -5.98
N SER A 354 15.76 24.20 -5.21
CA SER A 354 17.02 24.91 -5.03
C SER A 354 17.99 24.08 -4.20
N GLU A 355 19.29 24.27 -4.43
CA GLU A 355 20.35 23.71 -3.57
C GLU A 355 20.16 24.15 -2.11
N GLY A 356 20.26 23.20 -1.18
CA GLY A 356 20.15 23.41 0.26
C GLY A 356 18.86 22.87 0.88
N GLU A 357 18.54 23.38 2.07
CA GLU A 357 17.37 22.95 2.84
C GLU A 357 16.07 23.48 2.20
N SER A 358 15.08 22.59 2.09
CA SER A 358 13.71 22.90 1.73
C SER A 358 12.75 22.42 2.81
N THR A 359 11.60 23.08 2.93
CA THR A 359 10.57 22.78 3.93
C THR A 359 9.23 22.57 3.25
N VAL A 360 8.56 21.46 3.57
CA VAL A 360 7.15 21.22 3.24
C VAL A 360 6.31 21.44 4.49
N LYS A 361 5.25 22.22 4.35
CA LYS A 361 4.21 22.40 5.39
C LYS A 361 2.86 21.95 4.85
N VAL A 362 2.16 21.14 5.64
CA VAL A 362 0.81 20.64 5.36
C VAL A 362 -0.11 21.10 6.49
N GLU A 363 -1.21 21.78 6.15
CA GLU A 363 -2.17 22.25 7.16
C GLU A 363 -3.60 22.33 6.65
N LEU A 364 -4.57 22.16 7.55
CA LEU A 364 -5.97 22.43 7.24
C LEU A 364 -6.20 23.93 7.04
N THR A 365 -6.97 24.26 6.01
CA THR A 365 -7.51 25.62 5.85
C THR A 365 -8.62 25.89 6.89
N LYS A 366 -9.12 27.12 6.96
CA LYS A 366 -10.31 27.44 7.76
C LYS A 366 -11.53 26.60 7.38
N LYS A 367 -11.66 26.20 6.10
CA LYS A 367 -12.75 25.32 5.65
C LYS A 367 -12.50 23.89 6.09
N GLY A 368 -11.27 23.38 5.93
CA GLY A 368 -10.90 22.03 6.34
C GLY A 368 -11.01 21.78 7.84
N ARG A 369 -10.72 22.79 8.68
CA ARG A 369 -10.93 22.69 10.14
C ARG A 369 -12.41 22.55 10.53
N LYS A 370 -13.33 23.12 9.74
CA LYS A 370 -14.79 23.01 9.97
C LYS A 370 -15.38 21.72 9.42
N GLU A 371 -14.69 21.05 8.50
CA GLU A 371 -15.13 19.78 7.95
C GLU A 371 -15.06 18.69 9.03
N VAL A 372 -16.13 17.90 9.13
CA VAL A 372 -16.21 16.78 10.08
C VAL A 372 -15.22 15.71 9.65
N ALA A 373 -14.34 15.26 10.55
CA ALA A 373 -13.43 14.17 10.27
C ALA A 373 -14.18 12.88 9.88
N GLY A 374 -13.62 12.10 8.96
CA GLY A 374 -14.06 10.73 8.70
C GLY A 374 -13.45 9.77 9.72
N GLN A 375 -13.81 8.49 9.64
CA GLN A 375 -13.18 7.44 10.47
C GLN A 375 -11.67 7.36 10.25
N GLY A 376 -11.17 7.86 9.11
CA GLY A 376 -9.76 7.90 8.74
C GLY A 376 -8.91 9.00 9.41
N GLY A 377 -9.51 9.88 10.22
CA GLY A 377 -8.91 11.15 10.65
C GLY A 377 -8.61 12.09 9.47
N LYS A 378 -8.38 13.38 9.71
CA LYS A 378 -7.94 14.32 8.66
C LYS A 378 -6.42 14.28 8.56
N MET A 379 -5.88 13.19 8.03
CA MET A 379 -4.44 12.93 8.11
C MET A 379 -3.68 13.30 6.84
N ILE A 380 -2.43 13.74 7.02
CA ILE A 380 -1.35 13.49 6.06
C ILE A 380 -0.79 12.09 6.36
N THR A 381 -0.87 11.19 5.38
CA THR A 381 -0.58 9.76 5.56
C THR A 381 0.77 9.35 4.95
N SER A 382 1.16 9.97 3.83
CA SER A 382 2.51 9.84 3.28
C SER A 382 2.95 11.15 2.63
N LEU A 383 4.26 11.38 2.57
CA LEU A 383 4.89 12.49 1.88
C LEU A 383 6.24 12.04 1.30
N GLU A 384 6.46 12.35 0.04
CA GLU A 384 7.63 11.95 -0.75
C GLU A 384 8.03 13.09 -1.68
N ILE A 385 9.33 13.29 -1.87
CA ILE A 385 9.92 14.16 -2.88
C ILE A 385 10.86 13.31 -3.71
N VAL A 386 10.66 13.31 -5.02
CA VAL A 386 11.56 12.67 -6.00
C VAL A 386 12.17 13.76 -6.87
N GLU A 387 13.48 13.75 -7.03
CA GLU A 387 14.24 14.66 -7.89
C GLU A 387 14.78 13.88 -9.09
N TYR A 388 14.55 14.38 -10.31
CA TYR A 388 14.91 13.69 -11.56
C TYR A 388 16.09 14.36 -12.26
N GLY A 389 17.06 13.56 -12.69
CA GLY A 389 18.27 14.01 -13.36
C GLY A 389 17.98 14.64 -14.73
N GLY A 390 18.56 15.80 -14.98
CA GLY A 390 18.47 16.50 -16.26
C GLY A 390 19.35 15.90 -17.37
N GLU A 391 19.25 16.49 -18.57
CA GLU A 391 20.14 16.21 -19.70
C GLU A 391 20.16 14.74 -20.14
N GLY A 392 19.00 14.08 -20.09
CA GLY A 392 18.85 12.69 -20.52
C GLY A 392 19.33 11.65 -19.50
N ARG A 393 19.73 12.04 -18.29
CA ARG A 393 20.05 11.12 -17.19
C ARG A 393 18.83 10.42 -16.58
N PHE A 394 17.62 10.92 -16.84
CA PHE A 394 16.39 10.29 -16.44
C PHE A 394 15.40 10.18 -17.60
N ASN A 395 14.90 8.97 -17.86
CA ASN A 395 13.87 8.74 -18.86
C ASN A 395 12.46 8.89 -18.27
N GLN A 396 11.76 9.95 -18.66
CA GLN A 396 10.37 10.21 -18.22
C GLN A 396 9.29 9.59 -19.12
N THR A 397 9.68 8.90 -20.19
CA THR A 397 8.72 8.34 -21.15
C THR A 397 7.84 7.30 -20.47
N GLU A 398 6.53 7.53 -20.46
CA GLU A 398 5.57 6.58 -19.90
C GLU A 398 5.67 5.23 -20.62
N GLY A 399 5.70 4.15 -19.84
CA GLY A 399 5.85 2.79 -20.37
C GLY A 399 7.28 2.38 -20.77
N PHE A 400 8.27 3.27 -20.66
CA PHE A 400 9.67 2.88 -20.86
C PHE A 400 10.09 1.83 -19.83
N VAL A 401 10.62 0.71 -20.34
CA VAL A 401 11.16 -0.38 -19.52
C VAL A 401 12.67 -0.27 -19.49
N GLY A 402 13.22 0.02 -18.32
CA GLY A 402 14.64 0.25 -18.06
C GLY A 402 15.04 -0.21 -16.66
N ALA A 403 15.92 0.53 -16.01
CA ALA A 403 16.39 0.25 -14.65
C ALA A 403 16.22 1.50 -13.76
N PHE A 404 15.05 1.61 -13.12
CA PHE A 404 14.73 2.75 -12.25
C PHE A 404 15.07 2.45 -10.80
N PRO A 405 15.72 3.36 -10.05
CA PRO A 405 16.09 3.11 -8.67
C PRO A 405 14.87 3.15 -7.75
N THR A 406 14.72 2.13 -6.92
CA THR A 406 13.75 2.04 -5.82
C THR A 406 14.48 2.05 -4.49
N TYR A 407 14.07 2.93 -3.61
CA TYR A 407 14.66 3.23 -2.31
C TYR A 407 13.85 2.54 -1.22
N ALA A 408 14.48 1.60 -0.52
CA ALA A 408 13.94 0.98 0.67
C ALA A 408 13.87 1.95 1.86
N MET A 409 13.09 1.59 2.87
CA MET A 409 12.95 2.40 4.07
C MET A 409 14.27 2.52 4.87
N ASP A 410 15.18 1.55 4.73
CA ASP A 410 16.53 1.58 5.30
C ASP A 410 17.56 2.32 4.42
N GLY A 411 17.12 2.87 3.29
CA GLY A 411 17.96 3.58 2.32
C GLY A 411 18.68 2.68 1.32
N SER A 412 18.54 1.35 1.42
CA SER A 412 19.06 0.44 0.38
C SER A 412 18.37 0.66 -0.95
N VAL A 413 19.08 0.44 -2.05
CA VAL A 413 18.58 0.71 -3.41
C VAL A 413 18.53 -0.58 -4.22
N THR A 414 17.37 -0.83 -4.79
CA THR A 414 17.14 -1.85 -5.82
C THR A 414 16.70 -1.17 -7.12
N LEU A 415 16.51 -1.95 -8.17
CA LEU A 415 16.02 -1.51 -9.47
C LEU A 415 14.63 -2.06 -9.70
N ARG A 416 13.78 -1.29 -10.39
CA ARG A 416 12.47 -1.71 -10.91
C ARG A 416 12.39 -1.47 -12.43
N PRO A 417 11.44 -2.13 -13.14
CA PRO A 417 11.40 -2.06 -14.60
C PRO A 417 10.88 -0.74 -15.17
N THR A 418 9.94 -0.07 -14.49
CA THR A 418 9.30 1.15 -15.03
C THR A 418 9.29 2.28 -14.01
N ASN A 419 9.20 3.54 -14.48
CA ASN A 419 9.09 4.67 -13.57
C ASN A 419 7.70 4.80 -12.96
N GLU A 420 6.61 4.91 -13.72
CA GLU A 420 5.27 5.14 -13.14
C GLU A 420 4.18 4.26 -13.79
N ALA A 421 4.59 3.41 -14.74
CA ALA A 421 3.68 2.62 -15.60
C ALA A 421 3.38 1.23 -15.02
N CYS A 422 3.34 1.10 -13.69
CA CYS A 422 3.03 -0.15 -13.01
C CYS A 422 2.15 0.10 -11.78
N LEU A 423 1.06 -0.66 -11.66
CA LEU A 423 0.20 -0.61 -10.47
C LEU A 423 0.90 -1.10 -9.18
N MET A 424 1.97 -1.91 -9.30
CA MET A 424 2.79 -2.33 -8.15
C MET A 424 3.63 -1.18 -7.59
N ARG A 425 3.82 -0.11 -8.37
CA ARG A 425 4.43 1.14 -7.93
C ARG A 425 3.38 2.16 -7.55
N LYS A 426 2.43 2.38 -8.43
CA LYS A 426 1.45 3.45 -8.33
C LYS A 426 0.08 2.81 -8.24
N VAL A 427 -0.45 2.65 -7.03
CA VAL A 427 -1.69 1.90 -6.78
C VAL A 427 -2.90 2.42 -7.57
N ASN A 428 -2.93 3.72 -7.92
CA ASN A 428 -3.96 4.31 -8.78
C ASN A 428 -3.70 4.16 -10.30
N HIS A 429 -2.55 3.64 -10.72
CA HIS A 429 -2.28 3.25 -12.10
C HIS A 429 -3.07 1.98 -12.48
N PRO A 430 -3.74 1.93 -13.66
CA PRO A 430 -4.74 0.90 -13.95
C PRO A 430 -4.18 -0.50 -14.23
N THR A 431 -2.93 -0.62 -14.67
CA THR A 431 -2.38 -1.86 -15.20
C THR A 431 -1.01 -2.21 -14.62
N PHE A 432 -0.68 -3.50 -14.68
CA PHE A 432 0.69 -3.98 -14.46
C PHE A 432 1.61 -3.51 -15.59
N CYS A 433 2.88 -3.26 -15.30
CA CYS A 433 3.88 -3.12 -16.35
C CYS A 433 4.05 -4.45 -17.11
N PRO A 434 4.67 -4.47 -18.31
CA PRO A 434 4.85 -5.69 -19.10
C PRO A 434 5.52 -6.84 -18.33
N VAL A 435 6.48 -6.52 -17.45
CA VAL A 435 7.20 -7.50 -16.62
C VAL A 435 6.26 -8.17 -15.61
N CYS A 436 5.53 -7.38 -14.84
CA CYS A 436 4.56 -7.89 -13.86
C CYS A 436 3.39 -8.61 -14.54
N ALA A 437 2.93 -8.13 -15.70
CA ALA A 437 1.87 -8.77 -16.47
C ALA A 437 2.28 -10.16 -16.97
N HIS A 438 3.52 -10.31 -17.45
CA HIS A 438 4.09 -11.59 -17.84
C HIS A 438 4.32 -12.53 -16.65
N ALA A 439 4.86 -12.00 -15.55
CA ALA A 439 5.08 -12.76 -14.32
C ALA A 439 3.76 -13.30 -13.74
N LEU A 440 2.68 -12.51 -13.81
CA LEU A 440 1.33 -12.96 -13.44
C LEU A 440 0.90 -14.16 -14.29
N LYS A 441 0.96 -14.04 -15.61
CA LYS A 441 0.59 -15.15 -16.51
C LYS A 441 1.37 -16.42 -16.19
N THR A 442 2.70 -16.30 -16.10
CA THR A 442 3.61 -17.42 -15.79
C THR A 442 3.27 -18.07 -14.44
N SER A 443 2.98 -17.26 -13.43
CA SER A 443 2.61 -17.77 -12.10
C SER A 443 1.29 -18.52 -12.12
N LEU A 444 0.27 -18.00 -12.81
CA LEU A 444 -1.04 -18.64 -12.92
C LEU A 444 -0.95 -19.97 -13.69
N GLU A 445 -0.26 -19.99 -14.82
CA GLU A 445 0.00 -21.22 -15.60
C GLU A 445 0.73 -22.26 -14.76
N GLY A 446 1.78 -21.86 -14.02
CA GLY A 446 2.52 -22.74 -13.12
C GLY A 446 1.65 -23.32 -12.00
N ARG A 447 0.74 -22.53 -11.42
CA ARG A 447 -0.23 -23.02 -10.42
C ARG A 447 -1.19 -24.06 -11.00
N ILE A 448 -1.69 -23.84 -12.22
CA ILE A 448 -2.58 -24.78 -12.91
C ILE A 448 -1.86 -26.10 -13.19
N VAL A 449 -0.61 -26.05 -13.68
CA VAL A 449 0.21 -27.24 -13.90
C VAL A 449 0.39 -28.05 -12.61
N LYS A 450 0.75 -27.39 -11.50
CA LYS A 450 0.93 -28.03 -10.20
C LYS A 450 -0.35 -28.70 -9.69
N LYS A 451 -1.50 -28.03 -9.83
CA LYS A 451 -2.81 -28.59 -9.43
C LYS A 451 -3.15 -29.88 -10.18
N ARG A 452 -2.74 -29.97 -11.45
CA ARG A 452 -2.98 -31.16 -12.29
C ARG A 452 -1.91 -32.24 -12.10
N GLY A 453 -1.04 -32.12 -11.11
CA GLY A 453 0.03 -33.09 -10.81
C GLY A 453 1.25 -32.97 -11.73
N GLY A 454 1.41 -31.84 -12.44
CA GLY A 454 2.65 -31.54 -13.17
C GLY A 454 3.76 -31.11 -12.20
N LEU A 455 4.98 -31.62 -12.43
CA LEU A 455 6.20 -31.34 -11.66
C LEU A 455 6.63 -29.87 -11.74
#